data_AF-A0A7Z8G3X2-F1
#
_entry.id   AF-A0A7Z8G3X2-F1
#
_cell.length_a   1.000
_cell.length_b   1.000
_cell.length_c   1.000
_cell.angle_alpha   90.00
_cell.angle_beta   90.00
_cell.angle_gamma   90.00
#
_symmetry.space_group_name_H-M   'P 1'
#
loop_
_entity.id
_entity.type
_entity.pdbx_description
1 polymer ?
#
loop_
_entity_poly.entity_id
_entity_poly.type
_entity_poly.pdbx_seq_one_letter_code
_entity_poly.pdbx_strand_id
1 'polypeptide(L)' 'MLKVFIDKYKLEKITPHGFRHSHASILFSIPSIDIKDVQMRLGHANPTVTMNIYIHVSKKIKIVAADKFAEITNF' A
#
# COMPACT_ATOMS: atom_id res chain seq x y z
N MET A 1 15.85 -6.01 -19.26
CA MET A 1 14.56 -5.44 -19.69
C MET A 1 14.16 -4.22 -18.85
N LEU A 2 13.94 -4.36 -17.53
CA LEU A 2 13.55 -3.22 -16.67
C LEU A 2 14.57 -2.06 -16.68
N LYS A 3 15.88 -2.36 -16.58
CA LYS A 3 16.95 -1.35 -16.63
C LYS A 3 16.92 -0.50 -17.91
N VAL A 4 16.73 -1.15 -19.06
CA VAL A 4 16.65 -0.47 -20.37
C VAL A 4 15.48 0.51 -20.40
N PHE A 5 14.34 0.14 -19.81
CA PHE A 5 13.18 1.01 -19.70
C PHE A 5 13.43 2.20 -18.77
N ILE A 6 13.99 1.93 -17.58
CA ILE A 6 14.33 2.96 -16.59
C ILE A 6 15.28 4.00 -17.22
N ASP A 7 16.33 3.54 -17.88
CA ASP A 7 17.33 4.41 -18.50
C ASP A 7 16.73 5.19 -19.70
N LYS A 8 15.88 4.56 -20.51
CA LYS A 8 15.20 5.20 -21.66
C LYS A 8 14.26 6.33 -21.23
N TYR A 9 13.51 6.14 -20.15
CA TYR A 9 12.50 7.09 -19.68
C TYR A 9 12.98 7.95 -18.50
N LYS A 10 14.26 7.85 -18.11
CA LYS A 10 14.87 8.56 -16.97
C LYS A 10 14.05 8.40 -15.67
N LEU A 11 13.56 7.19 -15.44
CA LEU A 11 12.77 6.87 -14.24
C LEU A 11 13.69 6.62 -13.05
N GLU A 12 13.13 6.73 -11.85
CA GLU A 12 13.83 6.28 -10.65
C GLU A 12 14.04 4.76 -10.68
N LYS A 13 15.18 4.32 -10.14
CA LYS A 13 15.50 2.89 -10.06
C LYS A 13 14.58 2.23 -9.05
N ILE A 14 13.89 1.19 -9.50
CA ILE A 14 13.04 0.35 -8.66
C ILE A 14 13.42 -1.11 -8.83
N THR A 15 13.36 -1.86 -7.72
CA THR A 15 13.63 -3.29 -7.70
C THR A 15 12.32 -4.08 -7.82
N PRO A 16 12.35 -5.36 -8.23
CA PRO A 16 11.19 -6.25 -8.14
C PRO A 16 10.55 -6.27 -6.75
N HIS A 17 11.37 -6.16 -5.69
CA HIS A 17 10.88 -6.07 -4.32
C HIS A 17 10.16 -4.73 -4.06
N GLY A 18 10.65 -3.61 -4.60
CA GLY A 18 9.96 -2.32 -4.55
C GLY A 18 8.57 -2.37 -5.19
N PHE A 19 8.43 -3.03 -6.34
CA PHE A 19 7.12 -3.25 -6.96
C PHE A 19 6.17 -4.09 -6.08
N ARG A 20 6.70 -5.10 -5.38
CA ARG A 20 5.89 -5.90 -4.42
C ARG A 20 5.39 -5.04 -3.25
N HIS A 21 6.20 -4.12 -2.74
CA HIS A 21 5.78 -3.17 -1.70
C HIS A 21 4.72 -2.19 -2.21
N SER A 22 4.87 -1.67 -3.43
CA SER A 22 3.85 -0.84 -4.06
C SER A 22 2.53 -1.60 -4.22
N HIS A 23 2.59 -2.85 -4.69
CA HIS A 23 1.41 -3.72 -4.83
C HIS A 23 0.71 -3.94 -3.48
N ALA A 24 1.47 -4.27 -2.44
CA ALA A 24 0.93 -4.43 -1.09
C ALA A 24 0.26 -3.16 -0.57
N SER A 25 0.92 -2.00 -0.74
CA SER A 25 0.41 -0.70 -0.29
C SER A 25 -0.92 -0.34 -0.98
N ILE A 26 -1.04 -0.63 -2.28
CA ILE A 26 -2.28 -0.44 -3.03
C ILE A 26 -3.38 -1.35 -2.46
N LEU A 27 -3.11 -2.63 -2.29
CA LEU A 27 -4.11 -3.58 -1.77
C LEU A 27 -4.62 -3.17 -0.39
N PHE A 28 -3.75 -2.72 0.52
CA PHE A 28 -4.16 -2.25 1.86
C PHE A 28 -4.93 -0.92 1.83
N SER A 29 -4.82 -0.14 0.75
CA SER A 29 -5.56 1.12 0.63
C SER A 29 -7.01 0.93 0.19
N ILE A 30 -7.37 -0.26 -0.30
CA ILE A 30 -8.70 -0.57 -0.81
C ILE A 30 -9.59 -1.01 0.36
N PRO A 31 -10.66 -0.27 0.72
CA PRO A 31 -11.46 -0.53 1.92
C PRO A 31 -12.13 -1.90 1.96
N SER A 32 -12.36 -2.53 0.81
CA SER A 32 -13.06 -3.81 0.67
C SER A 32 -12.15 -5.05 0.74
N ILE A 33 -10.84 -4.87 0.93
CA ILE A 33 -9.88 -5.98 0.94
C ILE A 33 -9.44 -6.29 2.38
N ASP A 34 -9.58 -7.55 2.80
CA ASP A 34 -9.08 -8.02 4.09
C ASP A 34 -7.54 -8.15 4.06
N ILE A 35 -6.89 -7.69 5.13
CA ILE A 35 -5.46 -7.82 5.38
C ILE A 35 -4.99 -9.27 5.27
N LYS A 36 -5.79 -10.23 5.73
CA LYS A 36 -5.48 -11.67 5.65
C LYS A 36 -5.41 -12.15 4.20
N ASP A 37 -6.31 -11.65 3.35
CA ASP A 37 -6.30 -11.98 1.92
C ASP A 37 -5.06 -11.41 1.23
N VAL A 38 -4.67 -10.18 1.59
CA VAL A 38 -3.43 -9.58 1.10
C VAL A 38 -2.22 -10.38 1.55
N GLN A 39 -2.17 -10.81 2.81
CA GLN A 39 -1.08 -11.62 3.34
C GLN A 39 -0.96 -12.97 2.62
N MET A 40 -2.09 -13.64 2.37
CA MET A 40 -2.14 -14.92 1.65
C MET A 40 -1.70 -14.73 0.18
N ARG A 41 -2.24 -13.72 -0.50
CA ARG A 41 -1.89 -13.37 -1.89
C ARG A 41 -0.41 -13.07 -2.06
N LEU A 42 0.18 -12.36 -1.10
CA LEU A 42 1.59 -12.02 -1.12
C LEU A 42 2.48 -13.15 -0.62
N GLY A 43 1.94 -14.26 -0.09
CA GLY A 43 2.75 -15.37 0.42
C GLY A 43 3.76 -14.95 1.51
N HIS A 44 3.42 -13.95 2.33
CA HIS A 44 4.30 -13.50 3.40
C HIS A 44 4.28 -14.51 4.55
N ALA A 45 5.35 -15.31 4.66
CA ALA A 45 5.59 -16.15 5.83
C ALA A 45 5.83 -15.32 7.12
N ASN A 46 6.29 -14.06 6.96
CA ASN A 46 6.51 -13.13 8.05
C ASN A 46 5.41 -12.05 8.11
N PRO A 47 4.48 -12.10 9.08
CA PRO A 47 3.40 -11.14 9.22
C PRO A 47 3.87 -9.72 9.59
N THR A 48 5.11 -9.54 10.06
CA THR A 48 5.65 -8.24 10.46
C THR A 48 5.77 -7.27 9.28
N VAL A 49 6.09 -7.76 8.08
CA VAL A 49 6.16 -6.91 6.87
C VAL A 49 4.77 -6.41 6.47
N THR A 50 3.78 -7.31 6.49
CA THR A 50 2.37 -7.01 6.24
C THR A 50 1.85 -5.96 7.22
N MET A 51 2.14 -6.13 8.52
CA MET A 51 1.67 -5.23 9.57
C MET A 51 2.29 -3.83 9.47
N ASN A 52 3.60 -3.72 9.17
CA ASN A 52 4.27 -2.43 9.04
C ASN A 52 3.70 -1.58 7.88
N ILE A 53 3.42 -2.22 6.74
CA ILE A 53 2.79 -1.54 5.59
C ILE A 53 1.36 -1.12 5.95
N TYR A 54 0.59 -2.02 6.57
CA TYR A 54 -0.78 -1.75 6.99
C TYR A 54 -0.86 -0.57 7.97
N ILE A 55 0.02 -0.50 8.98
CA ILE A 55 0.04 0.61 9.95
C ILE A 55 0.19 1.96 9.25
N HIS A 56 1.07 2.06 8.25
CA HIS A 56 1.27 3.31 7.51
C HIS A 56 0.03 3.70 6.70
N VAL A 57 -0.59 2.75 6.01
CA VAL A 57 -1.80 2.99 5.20
C VAL A 57 -3.02 3.31 6.09
N SER A 58 -3.20 2.57 7.19
CA SER A 58 -4.29 2.77 8.15
C SER A 58 -4.26 4.17 8.77
N LYS A 59 -3.08 4.73 9.08
CA LYS A 59 -2.97 6.12 9.56
C LYS A 59 -3.55 7.12 8.55
N LYS A 60 -3.30 6.93 7.24
CA LYS A 60 -3.89 7.79 6.19
C LYS A 60 -5.40 7.60 6.08
N ILE A 61 -5.87 6.35 6.13
CA ILE A 61 -7.31 6.05 6.10
C ILE A 61 -8.04 6.70 7.30
N LYS A 62 -7.42 6.69 8.50
CA LYS A 62 -7.99 7.33 9.70
C LYS A 62 -8.15 8.85 9.55
N ILE A 63 -7.18 9.51 8.91
CA ILE A 63 -7.27 10.95 8.62
C ILE A 63 -8.45 11.20 7.66
N VAL A 64 -8.53 10.45 6.55
CA VAL A 64 -9.63 10.57 5.59
C VAL A 64 -11.00 10.28 6.22
N ALA A 65 -11.07 9.32 7.14
CA ALA A 65 -12.31 9.00 7.85
C ALA A 65 -12.71 10.12 8.83
N ALA A 66 -11.75 10.73 9.53
CA ALA A 66 -11.99 11.88 10.40
C ALA A 66 -12.45 13.11 9.60
N ASP A 67 -11.82 13.39 8.46
CA ASP A 67 -12.19 14.50 7.58
C ASP A 67 -13.61 14.31 7.03
N LYS A 68 -13.94 13.11 6.54
CA LYS A 68 -15.30 12.76 6.09
C LYS A 68 -16.33 12.86 7.22
N PHE A 69 -15.95 12.48 8.44
CA PHE A 69 -16.84 12.58 9.59
C PHE A 69 -17.13 14.06 9.92
N ALA A 70 -16.11 14.92 9.89
CA ALA A 70 -16.28 16.36 10.10
C ALA A 70 -17.18 16.99 9.02
N GLU A 71 -16.98 16.60 7.74
CA GLU A 71 -17.81 17.04 6.62
C GLU A 71 -19.29 16.63 6.77
N ILE A 72 -19.56 15.39 7.20
CA ILE A 72 -20.92 14.90 7.42
C ILE A 72 -21.58 15.55 8.64
N THR A 73 -20.80 15.80 9.70
CA THR A 73 -21.32 16.33 10.97
C THR A 73 -21.27 17.85 11.08
N ASN A 74 -20.76 18.54 10.06
CA ASN A 74 -20.66 19.99 9.95
C ASN A 74 -19.97 20.64 11.18
N PHE A 75 -18.95 19.94 11.70
CA PHE A 75 -18.08 20.34 12.80
C PHE A 75 -16.80 21.00 12.29
#